data_AF-A0A7C9E052-F1
#
_entry.id   AF-A0A7C9E052-F1
#
_cell.length_a   1.000
_cell.length_b   1.000
_cell.length_c   1.000
_cell.angle_alpha   90.00
_cell.angle_beta   90.00
_cell.angle_gamma   90.00
#
_symmetry.space_group_name_H-M   'P 1'
#
loop_
_entity.id
_entity.type
_entity.pdbx_description
1 polymer ?
#
loop_
_entity_poly.entity_id
_entity_poly.type
_entity_poly.pdbx_seq_one_letter_code
_entity_poly.pdbx_strand_id
1 'polypeptide(L)'
;EEESIEYKGLVCLDIETRWNSTYLMLDCASKFRKAFSNLESKGGLYVKELRKHGGSPNEYDWNRIEAFLPFLKIFYETTLKLSGCLFVTGNTYVPQIYGVGYVISTYCDNENEYIRSMAHAMKSKYDKYW
;
A
#
# COMPACT_ATOMS: atom_id res chain seq x y z
N GLU A 1 23.63 3.52 -20.43
CA GLU A 1 23.80 2.15 -19.91
C GLU A 1 22.51 1.78 -19.18
N GLU A 2 21.97 0.58 -19.40
CA GLU A 2 20.81 0.12 -18.62
C GLU A 2 21.26 -0.13 -17.19
N GLU A 3 20.96 0.79 -16.27
CA GLU A 3 21.20 0.59 -14.84
C GLU A 3 20.48 -0.68 -14.39
N SER A 4 21.24 -1.61 -13.80
CA SER A 4 20.71 -2.84 -13.24
C SER A 4 19.75 -2.52 -12.10
N ILE A 5 18.52 -3.03 -12.19
CA ILE A 5 17.57 -2.99 -11.08
C ILE A 5 18.03 -4.05 -10.07
N GLU A 6 18.38 -3.62 -8.86
CA GLU A 6 18.88 -4.52 -7.80
C GLU A 6 17.81 -5.54 -7.34
N TYR A 7 16.53 -5.19 -7.43
CA TYR A 7 15.42 -6.04 -7.02
C TYR A 7 15.01 -7.03 -8.13
N LYS A 8 15.11 -8.34 -7.84
CA LYS A 8 14.84 -9.43 -8.79
C LYS A 8 13.45 -10.06 -8.68
N GLY A 9 12.57 -9.51 -7.83
CA GLY A 9 11.20 -10.01 -7.66
C GLY A 9 10.27 -9.56 -8.79
N LEU A 10 9.08 -10.15 -8.90
CA LEU A 10 8.05 -9.71 -9.83
C LEU A 10 7.12 -8.67 -9.16
N VAL A 11 6.62 -7.73 -9.96
CA VAL A 11 5.50 -6.86 -9.54
C VAL A 11 4.25 -7.72 -9.41
N CYS A 12 3.60 -7.67 -8.26
CA CYS A 12 2.30 -8.30 -8.05
C CYS A 12 1.19 -7.30 -8.37
N LEU A 13 0.08 -7.79 -8.95
CA LEU A 13 -1.09 -6.96 -9.23
C LEU A 13 -1.93 -6.77 -7.97
N ASP A 14 -2.51 -5.59 -7.84
CA ASP A 14 -3.54 -5.32 -6.84
C ASP A 14 -4.80 -6.16 -7.11
N ILE A 15 -5.47 -6.53 -6.03
CA ILE A 15 -6.75 -7.20 -6.02
C ILE A 15 -7.66 -6.33 -5.17
N GLU A 16 -8.63 -5.66 -5.80
CA GLU A 16 -9.51 -4.65 -5.17
C GLU A 16 -10.20 -5.14 -3.89
N THR A 17 -10.51 -6.45 -3.80
CA THR A 17 -11.17 -7.06 -2.65
C THR A 17 -10.21 -7.42 -1.50
N ARG A 18 -8.90 -7.21 -1.70
CA ARG A 18 -7.83 -7.60 -0.77
C ARG A 18 -6.83 -6.46 -0.62
N TRP A 19 -7.11 -5.53 0.28
CA TRP A 19 -6.21 -4.48 0.73
C TRP A 19 -4.73 -4.89 1.01
N ASN A 20 -4.46 -6.13 1.41
CA ASN A 20 -3.09 -6.66 1.53
C ASN A 20 -2.32 -6.67 0.20
N SER A 21 -3.02 -6.90 -0.90
CA SER A 21 -2.43 -6.91 -2.24
C SER A 21 -2.03 -5.51 -2.69
N THR A 22 -2.76 -4.47 -2.27
CA THR A 22 -2.39 -3.08 -2.53
C THR A 22 -1.06 -2.71 -1.88
N TYR A 23 -0.87 -3.09 -0.61
CA TYR A 23 0.41 -2.90 0.08
C TYR A 23 1.55 -3.61 -0.66
N LEU A 24 1.37 -4.90 -0.98
CA LEU A 24 2.41 -5.69 -1.66
C LEU A 24 2.74 -5.14 -3.05
N MET A 25 1.73 -4.73 -3.81
CA MET A 25 1.92 -4.11 -5.13
C MET A 25 2.72 -2.83 -4.99
N LEU A 26 2.34 -1.91 -4.10
CA LEU A 26 3.00 -0.62 -3.93
C LEU A 26 4.43 -0.76 -3.40
N ASP A 27 4.67 -1.65 -2.43
CA ASP A 27 6.01 -1.93 -1.88
C ASP A 27 6.93 -2.50 -2.97
N CYS A 28 6.39 -3.38 -3.82
CA CYS A 28 7.14 -3.92 -4.95
C CYS A 28 7.38 -2.85 -6.03
N ALA A 29 6.34 -2.12 -6.43
CA ALA A 29 6.42 -1.09 -7.48
C ALA A 29 7.40 0.04 -7.11
N SER A 30 7.46 0.44 -5.84
CA SER A 30 8.41 1.43 -5.33
C SER A 30 9.87 1.03 -5.62
N LYS A 31 10.21 -0.26 -5.52
CA LYS A 31 11.55 -0.79 -5.84
C LYS A 31 11.87 -0.73 -7.34
N PHE A 32 10.84 -0.61 -8.18
CA PHE A 32 10.95 -0.46 -9.63
C PHE A 32 10.83 0.98 -10.12
N ARG A 33 10.82 1.98 -9.23
CA ARG A 33 10.66 3.40 -9.58
C ARG A 33 11.54 3.86 -10.74
N LYS A 34 12.85 3.53 -10.71
CA LYS A 34 13.79 3.83 -11.81
C LYS A 34 13.41 3.15 -13.13
N ALA A 35 12.92 1.91 -13.07
CA ALA A 35 12.48 1.17 -14.23
C ALA A 35 11.28 1.84 -14.91
N PHE A 36 10.32 2.35 -14.12
CA PHE A 36 9.19 3.13 -14.62
C PHE A 36 9.64 4.41 -15.32
N SER A 37 10.58 5.17 -14.74
CA SER A 37 11.14 6.38 -15.37
C SER A 37 11.87 6.09 -16.69
N ASN A 38 12.64 5.00 -16.73
CA ASN A 38 13.34 4.57 -17.95
C ASN A 38 12.35 4.12 -19.03
N LEU A 39 11.27 3.43 -18.64
CA LEU A 39 10.25 2.93 -19.55
C LEU A 39 9.48 4.08 -20.20
N GLU A 40 9.18 5.15 -19.46
CA GLU A 40 8.61 6.37 -20.01
C GLU A 40 9.53 7.04 -21.04
N SER A 41 10.83 7.12 -20.72
CA SER A 41 11.84 7.75 -21.57
C SER A 41 12.08 7.01 -22.89
N LYS A 42 11.93 5.69 -22.91
CA LYS A 42 12.08 4.85 -24.12
C LYS A 42 10.92 5.00 -25.11
N GLY A 43 9.79 5.56 -24.70
CA GLY A 43 8.60 5.71 -25.54
C GLY A 43 7.99 4.37 -25.97
N GLY A 44 7.00 4.42 -26.88
CA GLY A 44 6.39 3.23 -27.49
C GLY A 44 4.90 3.05 -27.22
N LEU A 45 4.35 1.91 -27.65
CA LEU A 45 2.91 1.58 -27.50
C LEU A 45 2.48 1.59 -26.03
N TYR A 46 3.33 1.10 -25.13
CA TYR A 46 3.05 1.07 -23.69
C TYR A 46 2.82 2.47 -23.09
N VAL A 47 3.63 3.47 -23.48
CA VAL A 47 3.46 4.86 -23.00
C VAL A 47 2.13 5.45 -23.50
N LYS A 48 1.69 5.11 -24.72
CA LYS A 48 0.38 5.54 -25.22
C LYS A 48 -0.78 4.92 -24.43
N GLU A 49 -0.68 3.64 -24.09
CA GLU A 49 -1.68 2.97 -23.27
C GLU A 49 -1.71 3.53 -21.85
N LEU A 50 -0.56 3.75 -21.20
CA LEU A 50 -0.50 4.38 -19.89
C LEU A 50 -1.13 5.77 -19.88
N ARG A 51 -0.90 6.59 -20.91
CA ARG A 51 -1.49 7.93 -21.02
C ARG A 51 -3.02 7.92 -21.01
N LYS A 52 -3.68 6.85 -21.48
CA LYS A 52 -5.14 6.70 -21.35
C LYS A 52 -5.59 6.55 -19.90
N HIS A 53 -4.70 6.14 -19.01
CA HIS A 53 -4.93 5.89 -17.58
C HIS A 53 -4.19 6.89 -16.67
N GLY A 54 -3.77 8.05 -17.19
CA GLY A 54 -3.11 9.09 -16.40
C GLY A 54 -1.58 9.16 -16.54
N GLY A 55 -0.97 8.23 -17.28
CA GLY A 55 0.46 8.24 -17.59
C GLY A 55 1.31 7.38 -16.65
N SER A 56 2.63 7.54 -16.77
CA SER A 56 3.59 6.92 -15.85
C SER A 56 3.53 7.62 -14.49
N PRO A 57 3.75 6.91 -13.36
CA PRO A 57 3.81 7.55 -12.05
C PRO A 57 4.91 8.62 -12.02
N ASN A 58 4.52 9.84 -11.65
CA ASN A 58 5.44 10.96 -11.54
C ASN A 58 5.99 11.09 -10.11
N GLU A 59 6.89 12.04 -9.90
CA GLU A 59 7.52 12.31 -8.59
C GLU A 59 6.51 12.49 -7.44
N TYR A 60 5.40 13.15 -7.73
CA TYR A 60 4.34 13.40 -6.77
C TYR A 60 3.61 12.11 -6.38
N ASP A 61 3.38 11.21 -7.33
CA ASP A 61 2.81 9.89 -7.05
C ASP A 61 3.75 9.05 -6.19
N TRP A 62 5.06 9.07 -6.46
CA TRP A 62 6.05 8.36 -5.65
C TRP A 62 6.13 8.90 -4.22
N ASN A 63 6.12 10.22 -4.04
CA ASN A 63 6.10 10.84 -2.71
C ASN A 63 4.84 10.45 -1.93
N ARG A 64 3.67 10.35 -2.60
CA ARG A 64 2.45 9.82 -1.97
C ARG A 64 2.63 8.36 -1.56
N ILE A 65 3.15 7.51 -2.45
CA ILE A 65 3.37 6.08 -2.16
C ILE A 65 4.28 5.91 -0.94
N GLU A 66 5.40 6.65 -0.89
CA GLU A 66 6.34 6.62 0.24
C GLU A 66 5.69 7.06 1.56
N ALA A 67 4.84 8.08 1.53
CA ALA A 67 4.10 8.54 2.71
C ALA A 67 3.01 7.53 3.15
N PHE A 68 2.39 6.82 2.21
CA PHE A 68 1.28 5.88 2.47
C PHE A 68 1.75 4.48 2.88
N LEU A 69 2.88 4.01 2.36
CA LEU A 69 3.37 2.65 2.57
C LEU A 69 3.46 2.25 4.05
N PRO A 70 4.00 3.09 4.96
CA PRO A 70 4.06 2.76 6.38
C PRO A 70 2.69 2.50 7.00
N PHE A 71 1.68 3.29 6.61
CA PHE A 71 0.32 3.12 7.09
C PHE A 71 -0.26 1.78 6.60
N LEU A 72 -0.15 1.48 5.31
CA LEU A 72 -0.62 0.21 4.73
C LEU A 72 0.10 -1.02 5.29
N LYS A 73 1.38 -0.87 5.63
CA LYS A 73 2.20 -1.95 6.20
C LYS A 73 1.65 -2.48 7.52
N ILE A 74 1.19 -1.59 8.41
CA ILE A 74 0.69 -1.97 9.74
C ILE A 74 -0.49 -2.96 9.62
N PHE A 75 -1.34 -2.69 8.65
CA PHE A 75 -2.49 -3.53 8.34
C PHE A 75 -2.13 -4.86 7.71
N TYR A 76 -1.18 -4.85 6.78
CA TYR A 76 -0.65 -6.06 6.19
C TYR A 76 -0.08 -6.98 7.27
N GLU A 77 0.75 -6.44 8.17
CA GLU A 77 1.34 -7.19 9.28
C GLU A 77 0.27 -7.71 10.25
N THR A 78 -0.74 -6.90 10.56
CA THR A 78 -1.85 -7.34 11.43
C THR A 78 -2.62 -8.48 10.78
N THR A 79 -2.90 -8.38 9.48
CA THR A 79 -3.62 -9.44 8.77
C THR A 79 -2.81 -10.73 8.70
N LEU A 80 -1.49 -10.65 8.48
CA LEU A 80 -0.61 -11.80 8.54
C LEU A 80 -0.64 -12.47 9.92
N LYS A 81 -0.57 -11.68 11.00
CA LYS A 81 -0.67 -12.19 12.37
C LYS A 81 -2.01 -12.88 12.60
N LEU A 82 -3.13 -12.26 12.21
CA LEU A 82 -4.47 -12.83 12.34
C LEU A 82 -4.65 -14.09 11.49
N SER A 83 -4.09 -14.12 10.28
CA SER A 83 -4.15 -15.27 9.36
C SER A 83 -3.29 -16.44 9.84
N GLY A 84 -2.19 -16.15 10.55
CA GLY A 84 -1.30 -17.14 11.16
C GLY A 84 -1.79 -17.69 12.50
N CYS A 85 -2.80 -17.08 13.12
CA CYS A 85 -3.46 -17.60 14.31
C CYS A 85 -4.33 -18.82 13.93
N LEU A 86 -3.70 -19.98 13.71
CA LEU A 86 -4.36 -21.26 13.46
C LEU A 86 -5.29 -21.70 14.59
N PHE A 87 -5.15 -21.10 15.78
CA PHE A 87 -6.03 -21.32 16.92
C PHE A 87 -6.42 -19.98 17.53
N VAL A 88 -7.73 -19.73 17.58
CA VAL A 88 -8.35 -18.68 18.38
C VAL A 88 -8.09 -19.03 19.86
N THR A 89 -6.90 -18.73 20.36
CA THR A 89 -6.81 -18.44 21.79
C THR A 89 -7.36 -17.03 21.93
N GLY A 90 -8.61 -16.90 22.36
CA GLY A 90 -9.34 -15.62 22.43
C GLY A 90 -8.55 -14.48 23.10
N ASN A 91 -7.53 -14.82 23.89
CA ASN A 91 -6.62 -13.91 24.55
C ASN A 91 -5.76 -13.04 23.61
N THR A 92 -5.44 -13.47 22.38
CA THR A 92 -4.60 -12.67 21.46
C THR A 92 -5.39 -11.91 20.41
N TYR A 93 -6.62 -12.32 20.11
CA TYR A 93 -7.44 -11.70 19.07
C TYR A 93 -7.86 -10.27 19.43
N VAL A 94 -8.42 -10.09 20.63
CA VAL A 94 -8.94 -8.79 21.10
C VAL A 94 -7.84 -7.72 21.16
N PRO A 95 -6.63 -7.99 21.71
CA PRO A 95 -5.55 -7.02 21.68
C PRO A 95 -5.09 -6.63 20.26
N GLN A 96 -5.12 -7.55 19.28
CA GLN A 96 -4.73 -7.24 17.91
C GLN A 96 -5.75 -6.32 17.23
N ILE A 97 -7.05 -6.63 17.36
CA ILE A 97 -8.12 -5.77 16.82
C ILE A 97 -8.10 -4.38 17.47
N TYR A 98 -7.97 -4.31 18.80
CA TYR A 98 -7.80 -3.03 19.50
C TYR A 98 -6.58 -2.26 19.01
N GLY A 99 -5.45 -2.93 18.81
CA GLY A 99 -4.23 -2.32 18.27
C GLY A 99 -4.44 -1.71 16.90
N VAL A 100 -5.18 -2.37 16.01
CA VAL A 100 -5.57 -1.80 14.70
C VAL A 100 -6.39 -0.54 14.87
N GLY A 101 -7.42 -0.56 15.72
CA GLY A 101 -8.28 0.60 15.98
C GLY A 101 -7.50 1.79 16.57
N TYR A 102 -6.55 1.51 17.47
CA TYR A 102 -5.66 2.53 18.03
C TYR A 102 -4.79 3.17 16.93
N VAL A 103 -4.12 2.35 16.11
CA VAL A 103 -3.30 2.86 15.01
C VAL A 103 -4.13 3.71 14.05
N ILE A 104 -5.28 3.21 13.59
CA ILE A 104 -6.17 3.98 12.70
C ILE A 104 -6.45 5.37 13.31
N SER A 105 -6.78 5.41 14.60
CA SER A 105 -7.11 6.64 15.30
C SER A 105 -5.91 7.60 15.36
N THR A 106 -4.69 7.11 15.57
CA THR A 106 -3.49 7.98 15.53
C THR A 106 -3.26 8.62 14.17
N TYR A 107 -3.62 7.93 13.08
CA TYR A 107 -3.50 8.46 11.72
C TYR A 107 -4.65 9.39 11.31
N CYS A 108 -5.77 9.39 12.05
CA CYS A 108 -6.82 10.40 11.87
C CYS A 108 -6.36 11.81 12.24
N ASP A 109 -5.33 11.96 13.06
CA ASP A 109 -4.76 13.25 13.43
C ASP A 109 -3.49 13.58 12.63
N ASN A 110 -3.22 12.86 11.55
CA ASN A 110 -2.02 13.07 10.74
C ASN A 110 -2.03 14.45 10.06
N GLU A 111 -0.85 15.07 9.97
CA GLU A 111 -0.65 16.37 9.30
C GLU A 111 -0.93 16.27 7.79
N ASN A 112 -0.61 15.12 7.18
CA ASN A 112 -0.87 14.86 5.78
C ASN A 112 -2.36 14.56 5.56
N GLU A 113 -3.05 15.49 4.90
CA GLU A 113 -4.49 15.42 4.61
C GLU A 113 -4.89 14.12 3.91
N TYR A 114 -4.07 13.61 2.99
CA TYR A 114 -4.36 12.39 2.26
C TYR A 114 -4.34 11.17 3.18
N ILE A 115 -3.34 11.08 4.05
CA ILE A 115 -3.22 10.02 5.05
C ILE A 115 -4.40 10.09 6.02
N ARG A 116 -4.70 11.30 6.51
CA ARG A 116 -5.81 11.55 7.42
C ARG A 116 -7.16 11.15 6.82
N SER A 117 -7.45 11.58 5.59
CA SER A 117 -8.70 11.26 4.90
C SER A 117 -8.90 9.74 4.74
N MET A 118 -7.85 9.04 4.33
CA MET A 118 -7.85 7.58 4.26
C MET A 118 -8.05 6.94 5.64
N ALA A 119 -7.35 7.43 6.68
CA ALA A 119 -7.50 6.92 8.03
C ALA A 119 -8.94 7.04 8.53
N HIS A 120 -9.63 8.16 8.25
CA HIS A 120 -11.06 8.30 8.55
C HIS A 120 -11.94 7.33 7.76
N ALA A 121 -11.66 7.10 6.47
CA ALA A 121 -12.40 6.12 5.68
C ALA A 121 -12.23 4.70 6.24
N MET A 122 -11.02 4.33 6.65
CA MET A 122 -10.74 3.04 7.28
C MET A 122 -11.33 2.93 8.68
N LYS A 123 -11.29 4.01 9.46
CA LYS A 123 -11.96 4.09 10.76
C LYS A 123 -13.45 3.83 10.65
N SER A 124 -14.10 4.45 9.66
CA SER A 124 -15.53 4.25 9.41
C SER A 124 -15.87 2.80 9.08
N LYS A 125 -14.96 2.08 8.42
CA LYS A 125 -15.12 0.63 8.18
C LYS A 125 -14.85 -0.16 9.45
N TYR A 126 -13.79 0.16 10.18
CA TYR A 126 -13.45 -0.51 11.44
C TYR A 126 -14.61 -0.42 12.44
N ASP A 127 -15.08 0.79 12.77
CA ASP A 127 -16.16 1.05 13.74
C ASP A 127 -17.51 0.42 13.31
N LYS A 128 -17.66 0.08 12.02
CA LYS A 128 -18.85 -0.61 11.52
C LYS A 128 -18.84 -2.11 11.81
N TYR A 129 -17.66 -2.73 11.82
CA TYR A 129 -17.51 -4.19 11.89
C TYR A 129 -16.96 -4.68 13.24
N TRP A 130 -16.37 -3.79 14.04
CA TRP A 130 -15.77 -4.06 15.35
C TRP A 130 -16.25 -3.03 16.36
#